data_AF-A0A2M8LPH8-F1
#
_entry.id   AF-A0A2M8LPH8-F1
#
_cell.length_a   1.000
_cell.length_b   1.000
_cell.length_c   1.000
_cell.angle_alpha   90.00
_cell.angle_beta   90.00
_cell.angle_gamma   90.00
#
_symmetry.space_group_name_H-M   'P 1'
#
loop_
_entity.id
_entity.type
_entity.pdbx_description
1 polymer ?
#
loop_
_entity_poly.entity_id
_entity_poly.type
_entity_poly.pdbx_seq_one_letter_code
_entity_poly.pdbx_strand_id
1 'polypeptide(L)'
;MERTVEQGYALNCSGSSGGVSVTVDLYQNSAFGSHTGISVETPEGEYGGGRGPVEDPLFSGGAVSAGIPIRRLDDTGEPAGEAVVTGTYTAAGKPARVHEVTEDPADHYVITRGTNTPLTASVAAEVLGERVPLTCSTAFAFDLTVTRVTAGRG
;
A
#
# COMPACT_ATOMS: atom_id res chain seq x y z
N MET A 1 -25.26 5.28 -12.51
CA MET A 1 -24.82 4.86 -11.17
C MET A 1 -23.89 3.69 -11.38
N GLU A 2 -22.64 3.85 -11.00
CA GLU A 2 -21.62 2.80 -11.08
C GLU A 2 -21.35 2.29 -9.67
N ARG A 3 -21.18 0.97 -9.51
CA ARG A 3 -20.95 0.33 -8.22
C ARG A 3 -19.79 -0.65 -8.33
N THR A 4 -18.82 -0.52 -7.43
CA THR A 4 -17.63 -1.36 -7.35
C THR A 4 -17.51 -1.95 -5.96
N VAL A 5 -17.14 -3.24 -5.89
CA VAL A 5 -16.79 -3.90 -4.62
C VAL A 5 -15.28 -4.00 -4.55
N GLU A 6 -14.72 -3.51 -3.45
CA GLU A 6 -13.29 -3.38 -3.25
C GLU A 6 -12.91 -4.08 -1.95
N GLN A 7 -12.22 -5.21 -2.09
CA GLN A 7 -11.72 -6.00 -0.98
C GLN A 7 -10.20 -6.06 -1.04
N GLY A 8 -9.54 -5.98 0.10
CA GLY A 8 -8.10 -5.87 0.06
C GLY A 8 -7.41 -5.54 1.36
N TYR A 9 -6.16 -5.10 1.22
CA TYR A 9 -5.25 -4.83 2.31
C TYR A 9 -4.45 -3.56 2.02
N ALA A 10 -4.14 -2.80 3.06
CA ALA A 10 -3.27 -1.65 3.00
C ALA A 10 -2.27 -1.70 4.17
N LEU A 11 -0.99 -1.54 3.85
CA LEU A 11 0.10 -1.33 4.79
C LEU A 11 0.89 -0.08 4.40
N ASN A 12 1.16 0.79 5.38
CA ASN A 12 2.19 1.81 5.32
C ASN A 12 3.13 1.59 6.50
N CYS A 13 4.40 1.29 6.21
CA CYS A 13 5.38 0.93 7.22
C CYS A 13 6.70 1.65 6.98
N SER A 14 7.41 1.94 8.07
CA SER A 14 8.73 2.55 8.00
C SER A 14 9.67 1.99 9.06
N GLY A 15 10.96 2.14 8.82
CA GLY A 15 12.00 1.69 9.74
C GLY A 15 13.37 2.16 9.32
N SER A 16 14.35 1.97 10.18
CA SER A 16 15.74 2.33 9.89
C SER A 16 16.71 1.33 10.52
N SER A 17 17.75 0.96 9.80
CA SER A 17 18.84 0.11 10.29
C SER A 17 20.12 0.41 9.51
N GLY A 18 21.28 0.37 10.16
CA GLY A 18 22.57 0.49 9.45
C GLY A 18 22.77 1.80 8.66
N GLY A 19 22.07 2.88 9.00
CA GLY A 19 22.09 4.14 8.23
C GLY A 19 21.16 4.16 7.02
N VAL A 20 20.40 3.09 6.79
CA VAL A 20 19.36 2.99 5.77
C VAL A 20 18.01 3.24 6.42
N SER A 21 17.26 4.23 5.94
CA SER A 21 15.87 4.49 6.31
C SER A 21 14.95 4.05 5.17
N VAL A 22 13.85 3.38 5.50
CA VAL A 22 12.93 2.80 4.53
C VAL A 22 11.51 3.20 4.87
N THR A 23 10.75 3.62 3.86
CA THR A 23 9.28 3.75 3.91
C THR A 23 8.68 2.91 2.78
N VAL A 24 7.66 2.11 3.10
CA VAL A 24 6.99 1.19 2.18
C VAL A 24 5.48 1.38 2.25
N ASP A 25 4.87 1.42 1.07
CA ASP A 25 3.43 1.39 0.85
C ASP A 25 3.07 0.13 0.07
N LEU A 26 2.24 -0.74 0.65
CA LEU A 26 1.70 -1.93 -0.01
C LEU A 26 0.18 -1.86 -0.01
N TYR A 27 -0.40 -1.97 -1.19
CA TYR A 27 -1.83 -1.89 -1.39
C TYR A 27 -2.28 -3.03 -2.31
N GLN A 28 -3.30 -3.77 -1.91
CA GLN A 28 -3.92 -4.80 -2.76
C GLN A 28 -5.41 -4.56 -2.78
N ASN A 29 -6.01 -4.48 -3.97
CA ASN A 29 -7.44 -4.30 -4.16
C ASN A 29 -7.97 -5.30 -5.19
N SER A 30 -9.07 -5.99 -4.86
CA SER A 30 -9.69 -6.99 -5.73
C SER A 30 -10.17 -6.44 -7.08
N ALA A 31 -10.51 -5.16 -7.16
CA ALA A 31 -11.00 -4.51 -8.37
C ALA A 31 -9.89 -3.87 -9.21
N PHE A 32 -8.83 -3.37 -8.56
CA PHE A 32 -7.79 -2.56 -9.22
C PHE A 32 -6.39 -3.18 -9.18
N GLY A 33 -6.24 -4.36 -8.58
CA GLY A 33 -4.96 -5.06 -8.47
C GLY A 33 -4.07 -4.52 -7.35
N SER A 34 -2.82 -4.97 -7.38
CA SER A 34 -1.83 -4.68 -6.34
C SER A 34 -0.86 -3.58 -6.74
N HIS A 35 -0.52 -2.71 -5.79
CA HIS A 35 0.39 -1.58 -5.94
C HIS A 35 1.42 -1.59 -4.81
N THR A 36 2.66 -1.31 -5.17
CA THR A 36 3.79 -1.19 -4.23
C THR A 36 4.48 0.15 -4.42
N GLY A 37 4.96 0.71 -3.33
CA GLY A 37 5.81 1.89 -3.29
C GLY A 37 6.89 1.72 -2.23
N ILE A 38 8.09 2.21 -2.52
CA ILE A 38 9.18 2.26 -1.56
C ILE A 38 10.00 3.53 -1.77
N SER A 39 10.42 4.13 -0.65
CA SER A 39 11.43 5.18 -0.59
C SER A 39 12.52 4.75 0.40
N VAL A 40 13.77 4.96 0.02
CA VAL A 40 14.95 4.58 0.79
C VAL A 40 15.92 5.75 0.84
N GLU A 41 16.35 6.11 2.04
CA GLU A 41 17.36 7.14 2.27
C GLU A 41 18.61 6.51 2.87
N THR A 42 19.78 6.83 2.31
CA THR A 42 21.08 6.39 2.81
C THR A 42 22.06 7.58 2.82
N PRO A 43 23.25 7.45 3.43
CA PRO A 43 24.30 8.46 3.32
C PRO A 43 24.80 8.68 1.89
N GLU A 44 24.56 7.72 0.98
CA GLU A 44 25.00 7.75 -0.42
C GLU A 44 23.94 8.38 -1.36
N GLY A 45 22.71 8.59 -0.86
CA GLY A 45 21.64 9.27 -1.57
C GLY A 45 20.26 8.66 -1.32
N GLU A 46 19.31 9.09 -2.15
CA GLU A 46 17.92 8.65 -2.11
C GLU A 46 17.62 7.67 -3.24
N TYR A 47 16.79 6.68 -2.93
CA TYR A 47 16.34 5.64 -3.84
C TYR A 47 14.83 5.48 -3.72
N GLY A 48 14.20 5.04 -4.81
CA GLY A 48 12.77 4.83 -4.82
C GLY A 48 12.35 3.86 -5.89
N GLY A 49 11.15 3.32 -5.68
CA GLY A 49 10.57 2.33 -6.56
C GLY A 49 9.07 2.22 -6.35
N GLY A 50 8.41 1.65 -7.34
CA GLY A 50 7.00 1.34 -7.24
C GLY A 50 6.54 0.54 -8.44
N ARG A 51 5.55 -0.31 -8.23
CA ARG A 51 4.99 -1.18 -9.26
C ARG A 51 3.49 -1.29 -9.06
N GLY A 52 2.71 -1.28 -10.14
CA GLY A 52 1.27 -1.49 -10.06
C GLY A 52 0.53 -1.03 -11.33
N PRO A 53 -0.61 -1.66 -11.66
CA PRO A 53 -1.13 -2.86 -11.02
C PRO A 53 -0.30 -4.11 -11.34
N VAL A 54 -0.06 -4.97 -10.35
CA VAL A 54 0.52 -6.31 -10.55
C VAL A 54 -0.52 -7.40 -10.23
N GLU A 55 -0.43 -8.51 -10.95
CA GLU A 55 -1.36 -9.64 -10.77
C GLU A 55 -1.01 -10.50 -9.55
N ASP A 56 0.27 -10.53 -9.16
CA ASP A 56 0.72 -11.32 -8.00
C ASP A 56 0.15 -10.73 -6.69
N PRO A 57 -0.41 -11.58 -5.80
CA PRO A 57 -0.92 -11.12 -4.53
C PRO A 57 0.25 -10.73 -3.60
N LEU A 58 0.20 -9.50 -3.08
CA LEU A 58 1.12 -9.02 -2.04
C LEU A 58 0.77 -9.61 -0.67
N PHE A 59 -0.52 -9.89 -0.46
CA PHE A 59 -1.09 -10.41 0.78
C PHE A 59 -1.81 -11.72 0.50
N SER A 60 -1.32 -12.81 1.08
CA SER A 60 -1.93 -14.13 0.93
C SER A 60 -1.67 -14.99 2.16
N GLY A 61 -2.72 -15.62 2.69
CA GLY A 61 -2.61 -16.60 3.78
C GLY A 61 -1.96 -16.06 5.07
N GLY A 62 -2.03 -14.75 5.33
CA GLY A 62 -1.37 -14.11 6.48
C GLY A 62 0.12 -13.78 6.25
N ALA A 63 0.62 -13.94 5.03
CA ALA A 63 1.98 -13.57 4.63
C ALA A 63 1.98 -12.32 3.74
N VAL A 64 3.01 -11.48 3.90
CA VAL A 64 3.33 -10.34 3.04
C VAL A 64 4.56 -10.70 2.22
N SER A 65 4.50 -10.48 0.90
CA SER A 65 5.66 -10.65 0.01
C SER A 65 5.57 -9.67 -1.16
N ALA A 66 6.61 -8.85 -1.35
CA ALA A 66 6.69 -7.91 -2.45
C ALA A 66 8.14 -7.73 -2.92
N GLY A 67 8.37 -7.85 -4.22
CA GLY A 67 9.61 -7.42 -4.88
C GLY A 67 9.39 -6.08 -5.57
N ILE A 68 10.26 -5.10 -5.30
CA ILE A 68 10.13 -3.73 -5.76
C ILE A 68 11.47 -3.29 -6.38
N PRO A 69 11.57 -3.19 -7.72
CA PRO A 69 12.74 -2.60 -8.35
C PRO A 69 12.94 -1.17 -7.87
N ILE A 70 14.17 -0.84 -7.49
CA ILE A 70 14.54 0.50 -7.02
C ILE A 70 15.58 1.13 -7.94
N ARG A 71 15.58 2.45 -7.98
CA ARG A 71 16.53 3.29 -8.70
C ARG A 71 16.95 4.46 -7.83
N ARG A 72 18.10 5.05 -8.15
CA ARG A 72 18.51 6.33 -7.55
C ARG A 72 17.51 7.41 -7.95
N LEU A 73 17.21 8.31 -7.01
CA LEU A 73 16.31 9.45 -7.23
C LEU A 73 17.07 10.74 -7.56
N ASP A 74 18.29 10.60 -8.11
CA ASP A 74 19.03 11.70 -8.71
C ASP A 74 18.72 11.81 -10.22
N ASP A 75 19.39 12.75 -10.89
CA ASP A 75 19.22 13.00 -12.33
C ASP A 75 19.61 11.80 -13.22
N THR A 76 20.28 10.77 -12.66
CA THR A 76 20.69 9.58 -13.42
C THR A 76 19.55 8.59 -13.57
N GLY A 77 18.71 8.44 -12.54
CA GLY A 77 17.67 7.41 -12.48
C GLY A 77 18.21 5.99 -12.58
N GLU A 78 19.50 5.77 -12.24
CA GLU A 78 20.17 4.49 -12.44
C GLU A 78 19.51 3.37 -11.60
N PRO A 79 19.32 2.16 -12.17
CA PRO A 79 18.84 1.01 -11.42
C PRO A 79 19.79 0.68 -10.25
N ALA A 80 19.21 0.45 -9.07
CA ALA A 80 19.94 0.15 -7.84
C ALA A 80 19.61 -1.24 -7.27
N GLY A 81 18.96 -2.09 -8.07
CA GLY A 81 18.58 -3.45 -7.72
C GLY A 81 17.10 -3.56 -7.33
N GLU A 82 16.81 -4.46 -6.40
CA GLU A 82 15.46 -4.78 -5.95
C GLU A 82 15.40 -4.74 -4.42
N ALA A 83 14.35 -4.11 -3.90
CA ALA A 83 13.96 -4.19 -2.51
C ALA A 83 12.94 -5.31 -2.34
N VAL A 84 13.14 -6.15 -1.33
CA VAL A 84 12.24 -7.27 -1.03
C VAL A 84 11.59 -7.04 0.32
N VAL A 85 10.27 -6.91 0.33
CA VAL A 85 9.48 -6.73 1.55
C VAL A 85 8.81 -8.04 1.89
N THR A 86 9.10 -8.59 3.07
CA THR A 86 8.50 -9.84 3.55
C THR A 86 8.01 -9.72 4.97
N GLY A 87 6.99 -10.50 5.32
CA GLY A 87 6.45 -10.48 6.67
C GLY A 87 5.20 -11.31 6.85
N THR A 88 4.54 -11.05 7.96
CA THR A 88 3.25 -11.67 8.30
C THR A 88 2.27 -10.62 8.79
N TYR A 89 0.98 -10.93 8.66
CA TYR A 89 -0.09 -10.08 9.16
C TYR A 89 -1.22 -10.93 9.74
N THR A 90 -1.90 -10.39 10.74
CA THR A 90 -3.08 -11.00 11.38
C THR A 90 -4.09 -9.93 11.77
N ALA A 91 -5.37 -10.29 11.86
CA ALA A 91 -6.40 -9.36 12.29
C ALA A 91 -6.21 -8.94 13.76
N ALA A 92 -6.31 -7.64 14.03
CA ALA A 92 -6.01 -7.02 15.31
C ALA A 92 -7.22 -6.25 15.87
N GLY A 93 -8.36 -6.94 15.98
CA GLY A 93 -9.56 -6.38 16.57
C GLY A 93 -10.78 -6.57 15.68
N LYS A 94 -11.81 -5.75 15.93
CA LYS A 94 -13.08 -5.82 15.22
C LYS A 94 -13.10 -4.85 14.03
N PRO A 95 -13.85 -5.18 12.95
CA PRO A 95 -14.04 -4.26 11.83
C PRO A 95 -14.69 -2.93 12.29
N ALA A 96 -14.10 -1.81 11.89
CA ALA A 96 -14.65 -0.47 12.05
C ALA A 96 -15.43 -0.08 10.79
N ARG A 97 -16.62 0.51 10.95
CA ARG A 97 -17.44 0.92 9.80
C ARG A 97 -16.85 2.15 9.11
N VAL A 98 -16.88 2.13 7.78
CA VAL A 98 -16.50 3.24 6.92
C VAL A 98 -17.74 3.76 6.22
N HIS A 99 -17.91 5.08 6.23
CA HIS A 99 -18.86 5.80 5.39
C HIS A 99 -18.24 7.15 5.02
N GLU A 100 -17.99 7.34 3.74
CA GLU A 100 -17.44 8.58 3.21
C GLU A 100 -18.25 9.00 1.98
N VAL A 101 -18.45 10.31 1.85
CA VAL A 101 -19.07 10.93 0.68
C VAL A 101 -18.16 12.03 0.23
N THR A 102 -17.59 11.87 -0.96
CA THR A 102 -16.65 12.81 -1.55
C THR A 102 -17.23 13.34 -2.85
N GLU A 103 -17.13 14.65 -3.05
CA GLU A 103 -17.49 15.29 -4.31
C GLU A 103 -16.28 15.24 -5.26
N ASP A 104 -16.48 14.67 -6.43
CA ASP A 104 -15.50 14.56 -7.52
C ASP A 104 -15.82 15.66 -8.55
N PRO A 105 -14.82 16.25 -9.26
CA PRO A 105 -15.09 17.29 -10.23
C PRO A 105 -16.15 16.88 -11.26
N ALA A 106 -17.02 17.82 -11.65
CA ALA A 106 -18.20 17.64 -12.51
C ALA A 106 -19.48 17.09 -11.84
N ASP A 107 -19.78 17.52 -10.60
CA ASP A 107 -21.02 17.21 -9.87
C ASP A 107 -21.26 15.70 -9.66
N HIS A 108 -20.18 14.93 -9.51
CA HIS A 108 -20.25 13.52 -9.17
C HIS A 108 -20.02 13.33 -7.68
N TYR A 109 -20.79 12.44 -7.04
CA TYR A 109 -20.53 12.01 -5.67
C TYR A 109 -20.00 10.58 -5.69
N VAL A 110 -18.93 10.35 -4.94
CA VAL A 110 -18.36 9.04 -4.62
C VAL A 110 -18.76 8.70 -3.20
N ILE A 111 -19.58 7.66 -3.06
CA ILE A 111 -20.06 7.17 -1.76
C ILE A 111 -19.35 5.86 -1.46
N THR A 112 -18.50 5.85 -0.46
CA THR A 112 -17.76 4.66 0.01
C THR A 112 -18.37 4.15 1.29
N ARG A 113 -18.72 2.86 1.33
CA ARG A 113 -19.30 2.21 2.52
C ARG A 113 -18.69 0.85 2.75
N GLY A 114 -18.48 0.47 4.01
CA GLY A 114 -18.02 -0.88 4.32
C GLY A 114 -17.31 -0.93 5.66
N THR A 115 -16.21 -1.67 5.72
CA THR A 115 -15.42 -1.80 6.94
C THR A 115 -13.92 -1.84 6.69
N ASN A 116 -13.17 -1.32 7.67
CA ASN A 116 -11.74 -1.53 7.82
C ASN A 116 -11.49 -2.38 9.08
N THR A 117 -10.82 -3.52 8.93
CA THR A 117 -10.39 -4.37 10.03
C THR A 117 -8.91 -4.10 10.32
N PRO A 118 -8.55 -3.61 11.51
CA PRO A 118 -7.15 -3.38 11.86
C PRO A 118 -6.32 -4.66 11.75
N LEU A 119 -5.05 -4.54 11.39
CA LEU A 119 -4.09 -5.63 11.34
C LEU A 119 -2.92 -5.37 12.28
N THR A 120 -2.37 -6.44 12.84
CA THR A 120 -1.01 -6.46 13.38
C THR A 120 -0.14 -7.06 12.30
N ALA A 121 0.88 -6.32 11.86
CA ALA A 121 1.83 -6.76 10.85
C ALA A 121 3.26 -6.72 11.40
N SER A 122 4.03 -7.74 11.07
CA SER A 122 5.46 -7.84 11.36
C SER A 122 6.19 -8.02 10.03
N VAL A 123 6.85 -6.97 9.57
CA VAL A 123 7.40 -6.87 8.22
C VAL A 123 8.84 -6.37 8.28
N ALA A 124 9.68 -6.83 7.36
CA ALA A 124 11.02 -6.32 7.13
C ALA A 124 11.23 -6.06 5.64
N ALA A 125 12.07 -5.07 5.34
CA ALA A 125 12.59 -4.83 4.00
C ALA A 125 14.05 -5.26 3.91
N GLU A 126 14.39 -6.00 2.87
CA GLU A 126 15.77 -6.27 2.47
C GLU A 126 16.08 -5.38 1.27
N VAL A 127 17.04 -4.46 1.44
CA VAL A 127 17.34 -3.44 0.44
C VAL A 127 18.79 -2.97 0.59
N LEU A 128 19.49 -2.83 -0.55
CA LEU A 128 20.90 -2.40 -0.58
C LEU A 128 21.82 -3.21 0.35
N GLY A 129 21.53 -4.50 0.51
CA GLY A 129 22.29 -5.41 1.38
C GLY A 129 21.93 -5.32 2.87
N GLU A 130 21.03 -4.43 3.26
CA GLU A 130 20.57 -4.25 4.63
C GLU A 130 19.18 -4.83 4.86
N ARG A 131 18.98 -5.38 6.07
CA ARG A 131 17.66 -5.86 6.52
C ARG A 131 17.10 -4.89 7.55
N VAL A 132 16.05 -4.18 7.16
CA VAL A 132 15.42 -3.14 7.97
C VAL A 132 14.09 -3.66 8.54
N PRO A 133 13.97 -3.86 9.86
CA PRO A 133 12.67 -4.16 10.47
C PRO A 133 11.76 -2.93 10.36
N LEU A 134 10.51 -3.14 10.00
CA LEU A 134 9.53 -2.06 9.77
C LEU A 134 8.46 -2.05 10.86
N THR A 135 8.00 -0.85 11.19
CA THR A 135 6.82 -0.60 12.03
C THR A 135 5.73 0.03 11.17
N CYS A 136 4.53 -0.53 11.21
CA CYS A 136 3.43 -0.06 10.37
C CYS A 136 2.57 0.97 11.11
N SER A 137 2.48 2.17 10.54
CA SER A 137 1.60 3.25 11.03
C SER A 137 0.14 2.98 10.63
N THR A 138 -0.04 2.38 9.45
CA THR A 138 -1.33 2.00 8.89
C THR A 138 -1.26 0.53 8.53
N ALA A 139 -2.20 -0.25 9.07
CA ALA A 139 -2.33 -1.66 8.74
C ALA A 139 -3.79 -2.11 8.88
N PHE A 140 -4.46 -2.37 7.76
CA PHE A 140 -5.84 -2.84 7.80
C PHE A 140 -6.21 -3.69 6.57
N ALA A 141 -7.17 -4.58 6.74
CA ALA A 141 -7.92 -5.20 5.67
C ALA A 141 -9.21 -4.40 5.44
N PHE A 142 -9.64 -4.23 4.20
CA PHE A 142 -10.87 -3.51 3.87
C PHE A 142 -11.84 -4.36 3.06
N ASP A 143 -13.12 -4.09 3.26
CA ASP A 143 -14.23 -4.62 2.46
C ASP A 143 -15.22 -3.46 2.25
N LEU A 144 -15.17 -2.89 1.05
CA LEU A 144 -15.84 -1.65 0.69
C LEU A 144 -16.75 -1.86 -0.52
N THR A 145 -17.82 -1.09 -0.55
CA THR A 145 -18.63 -0.82 -1.73
C THR A 145 -18.52 0.65 -2.04
N VAL A 146 -18.01 0.97 -3.23
CA VAL A 146 -17.92 2.33 -3.76
C VAL A 146 -19.01 2.53 -4.79
N THR A 147 -19.74 3.64 -4.67
CA THR A 147 -20.82 4.00 -5.58
C THR A 147 -20.57 5.39 -6.14
N ARG A 148 -20.47 5.51 -7.47
CA ARG A 148 -20.41 6.81 -8.15
C ARG A 148 -21.80 7.19 -8.67
N VAL A 149 -22.27 8.36 -8.24
CA VAL A 149 -23.53 8.95 -8.69
C VAL A 149 -23.25 10.30 -9.34
N THR A 150 -23.84 10.54 -10.51
CA THR A 150 -23.85 11.88 -11.11
C THR A 150 -25.05 12.62 -10.54
N ALA A 151 -24.86 13.84 -10.04
CA ALA A 151 -25.99 14.72 -9.78
C ALA A 151 -26.65 15.02 -11.12
N GLY A 152 -27.83 14.43 -11.34
CA GLY A 152 -28.62 14.77 -12.51
C GLY A 152 -29.07 16.22 -12.39
N ARG A 153 -28.61 17.05 -13.34
CA ARG A 153 -29.38 18.15 -13.92
C ARG A 153 -30.88 17.80 -13.86
N GLY A 154 -31.64 18.59 -13.11
CA GLY A 154 -33.09 18.61 -13.20
C GLY A 154 -33.57 19.07 -14.57
#